data_AF-A0A6P6D4D9-F1
#
_entry.id   AF-A0A6P6D4D9-F1
#
_cell.length_a   1.000
_cell.length_b   1.000
_cell.length_c   1.000
_cell.angle_alpha   90.00
_cell.angle_beta   90.00
_cell.angle_gamma   90.00
#
_symmetry.space_group_name_H-M   'P 1'
#
loop_
_entity.id
_entity.type
_entity.pdbx_description
1 polymer ?
#
loop_
_entity_poly.entity_id
_entity_poly.type
_entity_poly.pdbx_seq_one_letter_code
_entity_poly.pdbx_strand_id
1 'polypeptide(L)'
;MSKCPHTFLLRILPSLHRSRDLLLDLCQKWAGHACGACSWTQFCPVGLRVCHSVTLLCRGCCSCRAFTSHGPTVIMPTWFCSRAWFSHVGLFDEGGQGVPEDLLFFYDHLRKGGGVVRVDQSLLLYRYHPRAATHSILETTIWSHRVRFLEEWALPRWATFTIWNAGRQGRRLYRSLTPGARAKVVAFCDVDENKIKKGFYCYEDSKERPKPRVPIVHFRDARPPFVICVKLDLTGGAFEDNLQSLNLREGRDFLHFS
;
A
#
# COMPACT_ATOMS: atom_id res chain seq x y z
N MET A 1 -7.47 -10.25 35.67
CA MET A 1 -8.21 -11.01 34.64
C MET A 1 -7.97 -10.36 33.27
N SER A 2 -6.81 -10.60 32.66
CA SER A 2 -6.49 -10.12 31.31
C SER A 2 -6.72 -11.26 30.33
N LYS A 3 -7.75 -11.09 29.49
CA LYS A 3 -8.08 -12.00 28.39
C LYS A 3 -6.96 -11.93 27.34
N CYS A 4 -6.44 -13.10 26.94
CA CYS A 4 -5.69 -13.26 25.69
C CYS A 4 -6.52 -12.75 24.49
N PRO A 5 -5.85 -12.20 23.47
CA PRO A 5 -6.17 -12.62 22.10
C PRO A 5 -4.90 -12.74 21.24
N HIS A 6 -4.58 -13.92 20.71
CA HIS A 6 -5.11 -14.59 19.51
C HIS A 6 -4.26 -14.33 18.26
N THR A 7 -3.75 -15.44 17.74
CA THR A 7 -2.90 -15.74 16.56
C THR A 7 -3.75 -15.88 15.30
N PHE A 8 -3.16 -15.70 14.11
CA PHE A 8 -3.85 -14.72 13.31
C PHE A 8 -3.49 -14.70 11.75
N LEU A 9 -4.32 -15.20 10.77
CA LEU A 9 -4.10 -15.55 9.29
C LEU A 9 -3.91 -14.38 8.23
N LEU A 10 -3.61 -14.63 6.92
CA LEU A 10 -3.86 -13.72 5.75
C LEU A 10 -4.04 -14.52 4.43
N ARG A 11 -5.23 -14.50 3.81
CA ARG A 11 -5.63 -15.44 2.73
C ARG A 11 -5.87 -14.73 1.40
N ILE A 12 -5.24 -15.18 0.32
CA ILE A 12 -5.52 -14.73 -1.04
C ILE A 12 -6.61 -15.64 -1.62
N LEU A 13 -7.74 -15.07 -2.07
CA LEU A 13 -8.85 -15.84 -2.63
C LEU A 13 -8.81 -15.82 -4.17
N PRO A 14 -8.94 -16.97 -4.84
CA PRO A 14 -9.31 -17.03 -6.24
C PRO A 14 -10.71 -16.42 -6.42
N SER A 15 -10.95 -15.72 -7.51
CA SER A 15 -12.26 -15.13 -7.82
C SER A 15 -13.34 -16.23 -7.91
N LEU A 16 -14.08 -16.44 -6.83
CA LEU A 16 -15.27 -17.29 -6.82
C LEU A 16 -16.46 -16.41 -6.47
N HIS A 17 -17.36 -16.21 -7.43
CA HIS A 17 -18.73 -15.81 -7.17
C HIS A 17 -19.40 -16.94 -6.35
N ARG A 18 -19.26 -16.90 -5.03
CA ARG A 18 -20.07 -17.72 -4.13
C ARG A 18 -20.24 -17.03 -2.78
N SER A 19 -21.43 -17.18 -2.20
CA SER A 19 -21.93 -16.44 -1.04
C SER A 19 -20.98 -16.50 0.16
N ARG A 20 -20.92 -15.36 0.87
CA ARG A 20 -20.02 -15.08 2.01
C ARG A 20 -20.05 -16.13 3.12
N ASP A 21 -21.17 -16.84 3.27
CA ASP A 21 -21.43 -17.75 4.38
C ASP A 21 -20.77 -19.13 4.19
N LEU A 22 -20.70 -19.63 2.95
CA LEU A 22 -20.01 -20.89 2.61
C LEU A 22 -18.50 -20.83 2.82
N LEU A 23 -17.92 -19.62 2.74
CA LEU A 23 -16.49 -19.37 2.95
C LEU A 23 -16.10 -19.35 4.44
N LEU A 24 -17.03 -19.00 5.33
CA LEU A 24 -16.81 -19.00 6.79
C LEU A 24 -16.84 -20.43 7.36
N ASP A 25 -17.74 -21.27 6.87
CA ASP A 25 -17.83 -22.69 7.26
C ASP A 25 -16.57 -23.50 6.92
N LEU A 26 -15.97 -23.24 5.76
CA LEU A 26 -14.71 -23.86 5.35
C LEU A 26 -13.54 -23.45 6.25
N CYS A 27 -13.57 -22.22 6.80
CA CYS A 27 -12.54 -21.73 7.73
C CYS A 27 -12.64 -22.41 9.12
N GLN A 28 -13.86 -22.67 9.61
CA GLN A 28 -14.05 -23.33 10.91
C GLN A 28 -13.65 -24.81 10.89
N LYS A 29 -13.93 -25.53 9.80
CA LYS A 29 -13.60 -26.97 9.68
C LYS A 29 -12.10 -27.26 9.66
N TRP A 30 -11.27 -26.34 9.15
CA TRP A 30 -9.82 -26.52 9.12
C TRP A 30 -9.12 -26.18 10.44
N ALA A 31 -9.66 -25.26 11.24
CA ALA A 31 -9.07 -24.85 12.51
C ALA A 31 -9.16 -25.93 13.61
N GLY A 32 -10.11 -26.88 13.50
CA GLY A 32 -10.34 -27.91 14.52
C GLY A 32 -9.30 -29.04 14.59
N HIS A 33 -8.38 -29.16 13.62
CA HIS A 33 -7.48 -30.31 13.51
C HIS A 33 -6.07 -30.12 14.10
N ALA A 34 -5.74 -28.96 14.70
CA ALA A 34 -4.36 -28.62 15.09
C ALA A 34 -4.12 -28.40 16.60
N CYS A 35 -4.95 -28.96 17.48
CA CYS A 35 -4.73 -28.89 18.94
C CYS A 35 -4.27 -30.25 19.51
N GLY A 36 -2.96 -30.44 19.57
CA GLY A 36 -2.29 -31.45 20.40
C GLY A 36 -1.30 -30.76 21.35
N ALA A 37 -1.39 -31.10 22.63
CA ALA A 37 -0.80 -30.40 23.78
C ALA A 37 0.74 -30.31 23.80
N CYS A 38 1.28 -29.22 24.37
CA CYS A 38 2.40 -29.26 25.32
C CYS A 38 2.67 -27.86 25.93
N SER A 39 2.54 -27.76 27.26
CA SER A 39 3.11 -26.68 28.07
C SER A 39 4.64 -26.79 28.07
N TRP A 40 5.39 -25.67 28.15
CA TRP A 40 6.53 -25.48 29.06
C TRP A 40 7.00 -24.03 29.00
N THR A 41 7.08 -23.40 30.17
CA THR A 41 7.77 -22.15 30.46
C THR A 41 9.29 -22.32 30.35
N GLN A 42 9.99 -21.43 29.65
CA GLN A 42 11.34 -21.02 30.04
C GLN A 42 11.75 -19.67 29.43
N PHE A 43 12.23 -18.81 30.33
CA PHE A 43 12.91 -17.54 30.06
C PHE A 43 14.14 -17.73 29.17
N CYS A 44 14.42 -16.79 28.26
CA CYS A 44 15.79 -16.53 27.82
C CYS A 44 16.00 -15.03 27.49
N PRO A 45 17.00 -14.36 28.11
CA PRO A 45 17.19 -12.92 28.05
C PRO A 45 18.25 -12.54 27.00
N VAL A 46 17.87 -12.26 25.75
CA VAL A 46 18.78 -11.59 24.81
C VAL A 46 18.00 -10.73 23.83
N GLY A 47 18.05 -9.40 24.01
CA GLY A 47 17.96 -8.36 22.98
C GLY A 47 17.15 -8.57 21.70
N LEU A 48 15.97 -9.20 21.75
CA LEU A 48 15.06 -9.28 20.60
C LEU A 48 14.41 -7.92 20.37
N ARG A 49 14.85 -7.19 19.34
CA ARG A 49 14.02 -6.13 18.77
C ARG A 49 12.92 -6.78 17.93
N VAL A 50 11.76 -7.01 18.56
CA VAL A 50 10.53 -7.36 17.85
C VAL A 50 10.02 -6.07 17.19
N CYS A 51 10.10 -6.00 15.87
CA CYS A 51 9.53 -4.89 15.13
C CYS A 51 8.00 -5.08 15.08
N HIS A 52 7.27 -4.27 15.83
CA HIS A 52 5.82 -4.19 15.73
C HIS A 52 5.51 -3.28 14.53
N SER A 53 5.42 -3.84 13.32
CA SER A 53 4.85 -3.08 12.21
C SER A 53 3.34 -3.09 12.38
N VAL A 54 2.80 -2.01 12.92
CA VAL A 54 1.36 -1.77 13.01
C VAL A 54 0.88 -1.49 11.60
N THR A 55 0.41 -2.51 10.89
CA THR A 55 -0.32 -2.28 9.66
C THR A 55 -1.78 -2.03 10.06
N LEU A 56 -2.23 -0.78 10.04
CA LEU A 56 -3.64 -0.41 10.06
C LEU A 56 -4.17 -0.51 8.62
N LEU A 57 -4.73 -1.66 8.23
CA LEU A 57 -5.49 -1.78 6.99
C LEU A 57 -6.97 -1.73 7.37
N CYS A 58 -7.65 -0.68 6.91
CA CYS A 58 -9.09 -0.54 7.08
C CYS A 58 -9.86 -1.63 6.31
N ARG A 59 -11.10 -1.87 6.73
CA ARG A 59 -12.04 -2.91 6.25
C ARG A 59 -12.59 -2.68 4.81
N GLY A 60 -11.78 -2.15 3.89
CA GLY A 60 -12.13 -1.87 2.49
C GLY A 60 -11.30 -2.69 1.49
N CYS A 61 -11.70 -2.65 0.21
CA CYS A 61 -11.08 -3.42 -0.88
C CYS A 61 -9.55 -3.23 -0.92
N CYS A 62 -8.81 -4.28 -0.53
CA CYS A 62 -7.37 -4.25 -0.29
C CYS A 62 -6.51 -3.91 -1.52
N SER A 63 -7.08 -3.95 -2.73
CA SER A 63 -6.42 -3.56 -3.98
C SER A 63 -6.02 -2.08 -4.01
N CYS A 64 -6.71 -1.21 -3.27
CA CYS A 64 -6.51 0.24 -3.34
C CYS A 64 -5.26 0.72 -2.57
N ARG A 65 -4.74 -0.12 -1.66
CA ARG A 65 -3.56 0.20 -0.84
C ARG A 65 -2.24 -0.36 -1.39
N ALA A 66 -2.29 -1.01 -2.57
CA ALA A 66 -1.12 -1.51 -3.31
C ALA A 66 -0.01 -0.45 -3.52
N PHE A 67 -0.39 0.82 -3.42
CA PHE A 67 0.45 1.97 -3.71
C PHE A 67 1.16 2.57 -2.50
N THR A 68 0.94 2.07 -1.28
CA THR A 68 1.59 2.59 -0.07
C THR A 68 2.92 1.87 0.23
N SER A 69 3.83 2.53 0.95
CA SER A 69 5.08 1.96 1.46
C SER A 69 4.86 1.09 2.70
N HIS A 70 3.72 1.29 3.37
CA HIS A 70 3.31 0.60 4.61
C HIS A 70 2.08 -0.30 4.40
N GLY A 71 1.69 -0.57 3.16
CA GLY A 71 0.57 -1.45 2.82
C GLY A 71 0.69 -1.94 1.39
N PRO A 72 0.02 -3.05 1.06
CA PRO A 72 0.63 -4.36 1.14
C PRO A 72 1.95 -4.44 0.32
N THR A 73 3.05 -3.88 0.82
CA THR A 73 4.35 -4.55 0.67
C THR A 73 4.30 -5.76 1.60
N VAL A 74 3.45 -6.72 1.21
CA VAL A 74 3.25 -8.00 1.86
C VAL A 74 4.49 -8.80 1.47
N ILE A 75 5.53 -8.65 2.28
CA ILE A 75 6.79 -9.39 2.12
C ILE A 75 6.47 -10.85 2.38
N MET A 76 6.89 -11.75 1.50
CA MET A 76 6.75 -13.18 1.79
C MET A 76 7.53 -13.48 3.09
N PRO A 77 6.99 -14.28 4.04
CA PRO A 77 5.85 -15.19 3.91
C PRO A 77 4.52 -14.69 4.52
N THR A 78 4.23 -13.39 4.47
CA THR A 78 3.01 -12.83 5.10
C THR A 78 1.69 -13.11 4.36
N TRP A 79 1.72 -13.88 3.27
CA TRP A 79 0.56 -14.21 2.43
C TRP A 79 0.71 -15.58 1.78
N PHE A 80 -0.41 -16.23 1.52
CA PHE A 80 -0.47 -17.50 0.78
C PHE A 80 -1.66 -17.50 -0.17
N CYS A 81 -1.47 -18.14 -1.33
CA CYS A 81 -2.52 -18.44 -2.30
C CYS A 81 -2.58 -19.94 -2.57
N SER A 82 -3.65 -20.39 -3.23
CA SER A 82 -3.70 -21.76 -3.74
C SER A 82 -2.56 -22.00 -4.73
N ARG A 83 -2.00 -23.22 -4.75
CA ARG A 83 -0.97 -23.61 -5.72
C ARG A 83 -1.41 -23.38 -7.16
N ALA A 84 -2.67 -23.68 -7.48
CA ALA A 84 -3.23 -23.44 -8.81
C ALA A 84 -3.18 -21.95 -9.19
N TRP A 85 -3.50 -21.06 -8.25
CA TRP A 85 -3.39 -19.62 -8.46
C TRP A 85 -1.94 -19.15 -8.60
N PHE A 86 -1.02 -19.66 -7.77
CA PHE A 86 0.42 -19.37 -7.90
C PHE A 86 0.93 -19.74 -9.30
N SER A 87 0.61 -20.95 -9.77
CA SER A 87 0.96 -21.40 -11.13
C SER A 87 0.30 -20.54 -12.22
N HIS A 88 -0.91 -20.03 -11.98
CA HIS A 88 -1.57 -19.11 -12.90
C HIS A 88 -0.89 -17.74 -12.95
N VAL A 89 -0.43 -17.20 -11.80
CA VAL A 89 0.29 -15.92 -11.75
C VAL A 89 1.67 -16.02 -12.40
N GLY A 90 2.39 -17.10 -12.16
CA GLY A 90 3.75 -17.31 -12.67
C GLY A 90 4.74 -17.49 -11.53
N LEU A 91 5.99 -17.81 -11.88
CA LEU A 91 7.08 -17.90 -10.90
C LEU A 91 7.55 -16.50 -10.49
N PHE A 92 8.34 -16.43 -9.42
CA PHE A 92 9.04 -15.21 -9.04
C PHE A 92 10.07 -14.81 -10.10
N ASP A 93 10.38 -13.51 -10.15
CA ASP A 93 11.45 -13.00 -11.00
C ASP A 93 12.81 -13.42 -10.42
N GLU A 94 13.59 -14.17 -11.21
CA GLU A 94 14.92 -14.69 -10.84
C GLU A 94 16.07 -13.80 -11.33
N GLY A 95 15.80 -12.53 -11.66
CA GLY A 95 16.79 -11.57 -12.19
C GLY A 95 17.97 -11.24 -11.26
N GLY A 96 17.99 -11.77 -10.04
CA GLY A 96 19.12 -11.72 -9.12
C GLY A 96 19.01 -10.61 -8.06
N GLN A 97 20.16 -10.20 -7.52
CA GLN A 97 20.19 -9.23 -6.41
C GLN A 97 19.60 -7.87 -6.80
N GLY A 98 18.80 -7.29 -5.89
CA GLY A 98 18.16 -5.99 -6.07
C GLY A 98 16.82 -6.02 -6.80
N VAL A 99 16.38 -7.18 -7.30
CA VAL A 99 15.03 -7.39 -7.82
C VAL A 99 14.04 -7.47 -6.65
N PRO A 100 12.92 -6.72 -6.67
CA PRO A 100 11.87 -6.83 -5.66
C PRO A 100 10.82 -7.89 -6.07
N GLU A 101 11.24 -9.15 -6.11
CA GLU A 101 10.49 -10.30 -6.63
C GLU A 101 9.09 -10.44 -5.99
N ASP A 102 8.99 -10.23 -4.68
CA ASP A 102 7.72 -10.26 -3.93
C ASP A 102 6.74 -9.20 -4.45
N LEU A 103 7.22 -7.97 -4.68
CA LEU A 103 6.41 -6.85 -5.16
C LEU A 103 5.95 -7.09 -6.60
N LEU A 104 6.84 -7.62 -7.44
CA LEU A 104 6.52 -7.93 -8.84
C LEU A 104 5.44 -9.00 -8.93
N PHE A 105 5.61 -10.10 -8.20
CA PHE A 105 4.61 -11.17 -8.13
C PHE A 105 3.27 -10.65 -7.57
N PHE A 106 3.30 -9.75 -6.58
CA PHE A 106 2.09 -9.09 -6.07
C PHE A 106 1.36 -8.27 -7.14
N TYR A 107 2.09 -7.48 -7.94
CA TYR A 107 1.48 -6.75 -9.04
C TYR A 107 0.93 -7.65 -10.13
N ASP A 108 1.61 -8.75 -10.47
CA ASP A 108 1.10 -9.71 -11.46
C ASP A 108 -0.14 -10.46 -10.96
N HIS A 109 -0.19 -10.77 -9.67
CA HIS A 109 -1.41 -11.26 -9.01
C HIS A 109 -2.58 -10.29 -9.22
N LEU A 110 -2.39 -8.98 -8.98
CA LEU A 110 -3.43 -7.98 -9.19
C LEU A 110 -3.80 -7.79 -10.67
N ARG A 111 -2.82 -7.81 -11.57
CA ARG A 111 -3.05 -7.70 -13.03
C ARG A 111 -3.92 -8.84 -13.55
N LYS A 112 -3.79 -10.04 -12.98
CA LYS A 112 -4.60 -11.22 -13.32
C LYS A 112 -5.97 -11.25 -12.63
N GLY A 113 -6.39 -10.15 -11.98
CA GLY A 113 -7.68 -10.05 -11.31
C GLY A 113 -7.69 -10.69 -9.91
N GLY A 114 -6.52 -10.96 -9.34
CA GLY A 114 -6.38 -11.46 -7.99
C GLY A 114 -6.88 -10.47 -6.94
N GLY A 115 -7.59 -10.99 -5.95
CA GLY A 115 -8.05 -10.24 -4.80
C GLY A 115 -7.23 -10.54 -3.55
N VAL A 116 -7.10 -9.54 -2.68
CA VAL A 116 -6.41 -9.67 -1.39
C VAL A 116 -7.43 -9.58 -0.27
N VAL A 117 -7.38 -10.51 0.67
CA VAL A 117 -8.15 -10.44 1.91
C VAL A 117 -7.18 -10.38 3.07
N ARG A 118 -7.19 -9.23 3.76
CA ARG A 118 -6.54 -9.14 5.05
C ARG A 118 -7.34 -9.93 6.08
N VAL A 119 -6.60 -10.67 6.89
CA VAL A 119 -7.09 -11.19 8.14
C VAL A 119 -6.36 -10.36 9.20
N ASP A 120 -7.13 -9.71 10.07
CA ASP A 120 -6.72 -8.62 11.00
C ASP A 120 -5.82 -9.11 12.13
N GLN A 121 -4.70 -9.70 11.75
CA GLN A 121 -4.24 -10.84 12.46
C GLN A 121 -2.65 -11.07 12.33
N SER A 122 -1.84 -10.96 13.43
CA SER A 122 -0.75 -11.86 14.03
C SER A 122 -0.33 -13.30 13.58
N LEU A 123 0.02 -13.61 12.33
CA LEU A 123 0.30 -15.03 11.96
C LEU A 123 1.68 -15.53 12.24
N LEU A 124 2.59 -14.62 12.00
CA LEU A 124 3.92 -14.93 11.57
C LEU A 124 4.81 -14.05 12.41
N LEU A 125 5.72 -14.69 13.12
CA LEU A 125 6.85 -14.01 13.71
C LEU A 125 7.97 -14.00 12.68
N TYR A 126 8.07 -12.89 11.95
CA TYR A 126 9.14 -12.69 10.99
C TYR A 126 10.40 -12.21 11.72
N ARG A 127 11.50 -12.97 11.59
CA ARG A 127 12.79 -12.58 12.15
C ARG A 127 13.59 -11.79 11.13
N TYR A 128 13.81 -10.53 11.44
CA TYR A 128 14.75 -9.70 10.70
C TYR A 128 16.20 -10.18 10.91
N HIS A 129 17.00 -10.21 9.85
CA HIS A 129 18.43 -10.53 9.94
C HIS A 129 19.28 -9.67 8.98
N PRO A 130 20.56 -9.40 9.30
CA PRO A 130 21.42 -8.52 8.49
C PRO A 130 21.66 -8.99 7.06
N ARG A 131 21.53 -10.30 6.81
CA ARG A 131 21.68 -10.91 5.48
C ARG A 131 20.37 -10.94 4.67
N ALA A 132 19.33 -10.22 5.07
CA ALA A 132 18.05 -10.23 4.36
C ALA A 132 18.20 -9.63 2.97
N ALA A 133 17.60 -10.28 1.95
CA ALA A 133 17.65 -9.83 0.55
C ALA A 133 17.12 -8.40 0.37
N THR A 134 16.21 -7.95 1.25
CA THR A 134 15.69 -6.58 1.30
C THR A 134 16.79 -5.51 1.33
N HIS A 135 17.96 -5.80 1.90
CA HIS A 135 19.09 -4.87 1.92
C HIS A 135 19.69 -4.58 0.54
N SER A 136 19.53 -5.50 -0.41
CA SER A 136 20.00 -5.32 -1.79
C SER A 136 19.04 -4.48 -2.64
N ILE A 137 17.79 -4.31 -2.20
CA ILE A 137 16.76 -3.62 -2.97
C ILE A 137 16.79 -2.12 -2.65
N LEU A 138 17.03 -1.29 -3.66
CA LEU A 138 17.04 0.16 -3.51
C LEU A 138 15.62 0.72 -3.39
N GLU A 139 15.46 1.76 -2.55
CA GLU A 139 14.19 2.48 -2.41
C GLU A 139 13.71 3.08 -3.74
N THR A 140 14.65 3.51 -4.60
CA THR A 140 14.36 4.02 -5.94
C THR A 140 13.80 2.95 -6.87
N THR A 141 14.22 1.68 -6.71
CA THR A 141 13.68 0.54 -7.46
C THR A 141 12.21 0.32 -7.07
N ILE A 142 11.93 0.22 -5.77
CA ILE A 142 10.55 0.09 -5.25
C ILE A 142 9.67 1.27 -5.68
N TRP A 143 10.19 2.48 -5.57
CA TRP A 143 9.51 3.69 -5.99
C TRP A 143 9.12 3.64 -7.48
N SER A 144 10.06 3.27 -8.34
CA SER A 144 9.83 3.20 -9.79
C SER A 144 8.75 2.19 -10.14
N HIS A 145 8.76 1.01 -9.51
CA HIS A 145 7.70 0.01 -9.70
C HIS A 145 6.34 0.49 -9.18
N ARG A 146 6.28 1.19 -8.03
CA ARG A 146 5.04 1.78 -7.51
C ARG A 146 4.46 2.85 -8.43
N VAL A 147 5.29 3.77 -8.93
CA VAL A 147 4.85 4.81 -9.87
C VAL A 147 4.33 4.18 -11.16
N ARG A 148 5.08 3.22 -11.73
CA ARG A 148 4.66 2.50 -12.94
C ARG A 148 3.31 1.80 -12.74
N PHE A 149 3.15 1.08 -11.63
CA PHE A 149 1.88 0.41 -11.34
C PHE A 149 0.72 1.41 -11.15
N LEU A 150 0.98 2.59 -10.56
CA LEU A 150 -0.02 3.65 -10.42
C LEU A 150 -0.49 4.15 -11.81
N GLU A 151 0.45 4.39 -12.72
CA GLU A 151 0.17 4.82 -14.09
C GLU A 151 -0.55 3.76 -14.93
N GLU A 152 -0.22 2.48 -14.73
CA GLU A 152 -0.85 1.36 -15.44
C GLU A 152 -2.28 1.08 -14.95
N TRP A 153 -2.51 1.14 -13.63
CA TRP A 153 -3.72 0.57 -13.04
C TRP A 153 -4.76 1.62 -12.61
N ALA A 154 -4.32 2.73 -12.03
CA ALA A 154 -5.19 3.73 -11.43
C ALA A 154 -5.45 4.92 -12.35
N LEU A 155 -4.37 5.57 -12.83
CA LEU A 155 -4.46 6.82 -13.57
C LEU A 155 -5.18 6.74 -14.92
N PRO A 156 -5.31 5.60 -15.63
CA PRO A 156 -6.07 5.55 -16.88
C PRO A 156 -7.57 5.81 -16.67
N ARG A 157 -8.09 5.49 -15.49
CA ARG A 157 -9.51 5.67 -15.13
C ARG A 157 -9.88 7.12 -14.81
N TRP A 158 -8.88 7.98 -14.63
CA TRP A 158 -9.06 9.37 -14.23
C TRP A 158 -8.67 10.30 -15.38
N ALA A 159 -9.57 11.23 -15.72
CA ALA A 159 -9.27 12.29 -16.69
C ALA A 159 -8.24 13.28 -16.09
N THR A 160 -8.45 13.64 -14.82
CA THR A 160 -7.59 14.53 -14.04
C THR A 160 -7.53 14.05 -12.60
N PHE A 161 -6.52 14.46 -11.84
CA PHE A 161 -6.43 14.17 -10.40
C PHE A 161 -5.62 15.24 -9.65
N THR A 162 -5.77 15.26 -8.33
CA THR A 162 -5.04 16.15 -7.42
C THR A 162 -4.02 15.37 -6.60
N ILE A 163 -2.81 15.90 -6.42
CA ILE A 163 -1.82 15.30 -5.50
C ILE A 163 -1.95 15.97 -4.13
N TRP A 164 -2.31 15.19 -3.12
CA TRP A 164 -2.34 15.68 -1.73
C TRP A 164 -0.95 15.50 -1.12
N ASN A 165 -0.29 16.64 -0.82
CA ASN A 165 1.09 16.87 -0.34
C ASN A 165 1.86 17.76 -1.34
N ALA A 166 1.88 19.06 -1.09
CA ALA A 166 2.65 20.02 -1.89
C ALA A 166 4.14 20.08 -1.49
N GLY A 167 4.63 19.11 -0.72
CA GLY A 167 6.00 18.98 -0.20
C GLY A 167 6.85 17.96 -0.96
N ARG A 168 7.83 17.37 -0.25
CA ARG A 168 8.89 16.52 -0.87
C ARG A 168 8.32 15.30 -1.61
N GLN A 169 7.41 14.55 -0.99
CA GLN A 169 6.90 13.30 -1.55
C GLN A 169 5.95 13.52 -2.73
N GLY A 170 4.97 14.43 -2.61
CA GLY A 170 4.07 14.72 -3.74
C GLY A 170 4.81 15.34 -4.93
N ARG A 171 5.76 16.26 -4.69
CA ARG A 171 6.61 16.80 -5.78
C ARG A 171 7.52 15.73 -6.38
N ARG A 172 7.97 14.74 -5.60
CA ARG A 172 8.73 13.60 -6.13
C ARG A 172 7.85 12.76 -7.05
N LEU A 173 6.62 12.43 -6.63
CA LEU A 173 5.67 11.70 -7.47
C LEU A 173 5.45 12.42 -8.80
N TYR A 174 5.09 13.70 -8.77
CA TYR A 174 4.85 14.49 -9.98
C TYR A 174 6.02 14.44 -10.98
N ARG A 175 7.26 14.51 -10.47
CA ARG A 175 8.49 14.42 -11.30
C ARG A 175 8.72 13.03 -11.85
N SER A 176 8.31 11.99 -11.13
CA SER A 176 8.44 10.59 -11.55
C SER A 176 7.37 10.14 -12.55
N LEU A 177 6.25 10.86 -12.66
CA LEU A 177 5.22 10.57 -13.66
C LEU A 177 5.72 10.79 -15.08
N THR A 178 5.24 9.96 -16.01
CA THR A 178 5.31 10.18 -17.45
C THR A 178 4.63 11.50 -17.85
N PRO A 179 5.00 12.10 -18.99
CA PRO A 179 4.37 13.34 -19.45
C PRO A 179 2.83 13.25 -19.56
N GLY A 180 2.32 12.12 -20.06
CA GLY A 180 0.87 11.90 -20.20
C GLY A 180 0.13 11.83 -18.87
N ALA A 181 0.69 11.13 -17.87
CA ALA A 181 0.09 11.09 -16.53
C ALA A 181 0.23 12.43 -15.81
N ARG A 182 1.36 13.11 -15.98
CA ARG A 182 1.62 14.43 -15.39
C ARG A 182 0.65 15.49 -15.89
N ALA A 183 0.29 15.47 -17.17
CA ALA A 183 -0.69 16.38 -17.76
C ALA A 183 -2.09 16.28 -17.12
N LYS A 184 -2.39 15.16 -16.45
CA LYS A 184 -3.64 14.96 -15.71
C LYS A 184 -3.64 15.62 -14.32
N VAL A 185 -2.49 16.07 -13.83
CA VAL A 185 -2.38 16.69 -12.49
C VAL A 185 -2.87 18.13 -12.57
N VAL A 186 -4.02 18.41 -11.95
CA VAL A 186 -4.63 19.75 -11.99
C VAL A 186 -4.23 20.63 -10.83
N ALA A 187 -3.84 20.03 -9.70
CA ALA A 187 -3.42 20.76 -8.51
C ALA A 187 -2.55 19.90 -7.60
N PHE A 188 -1.78 20.58 -6.75
CA PHE A 188 -1.40 20.07 -5.45
C PHE A 188 -2.36 20.63 -4.41
N CYS A 189 -2.60 19.88 -3.34
CA CYS A 189 -3.25 20.42 -2.15
C CYS A 189 -2.45 20.14 -0.87
N ASP A 190 -2.64 21.00 0.13
CA ASP A 190 -1.98 20.91 1.43
C ASP A 190 -2.82 21.62 2.51
N VAL A 191 -2.41 21.49 3.77
CA VAL A 191 -2.95 22.25 4.91
C VAL A 191 -1.99 23.35 5.36
N ASP A 192 -0.72 23.24 4.95
CA ASP A 192 0.33 24.20 5.29
C ASP A 192 0.13 25.52 4.54
N GLU A 193 -0.27 26.56 5.26
CA GLU A 193 -0.49 27.90 4.72
C GLU A 193 0.71 28.46 3.95
N ASN A 194 1.94 28.14 4.35
CA ASN A 194 3.11 28.66 3.65
C ASN A 194 3.23 28.05 2.25
N LYS A 195 2.86 26.77 2.11
CA LYS A 195 2.80 26.11 0.79
C LYS A 195 1.65 26.65 -0.05
N ILE A 196 0.51 26.93 0.56
CA ILE A 196 -0.67 27.47 -0.13
C ILE A 196 -0.40 28.91 -0.59
N LYS A 197 0.18 29.77 0.26
CA LYS A 197 0.56 31.14 -0.06
C LYS A 197 1.57 31.24 -1.22
N LYS A 198 2.38 30.20 -1.44
CA LYS A 198 3.24 30.11 -2.63
C LYS A 198 2.44 30.06 -3.95
N GLY A 199 1.18 29.62 -3.90
CA GLY A 199 0.21 29.63 -5.00
C GLY A 199 0.43 28.54 -6.06
N PHE A 200 1.67 28.17 -6.37
CA PHE A 200 1.96 27.12 -7.36
C PHE A 200 3.32 26.43 -7.13
N TYR A 201 3.41 25.20 -7.63
CA TYR A 201 4.65 24.47 -7.85
C TYR A 201 5.09 24.65 -9.30
N CYS A 202 6.36 25.00 -9.52
CA CYS A 202 7.00 25.03 -10.83
C CYS A 202 7.92 23.82 -10.95
N TYR A 203 7.80 23.05 -12.04
CA TYR A 203 8.73 21.97 -12.30
C TYR A 203 9.98 22.48 -13.02
N GLU A 204 10.99 22.84 -12.22
CA GLU A 204 12.18 23.52 -12.71
C GLU A 204 13.02 22.71 -13.71
N ASP A 205 13.10 21.39 -13.54
CA ASP A 205 13.88 20.50 -14.42
C ASP A 205 13.11 20.12 -15.70
N SER A 206 11.90 20.64 -15.90
CA SER A 206 11.15 20.36 -17.12
C SER A 206 11.81 20.98 -18.35
N LYS A 207 11.86 20.19 -19.42
CA LYS A 207 12.29 20.64 -20.74
C LYS A 207 11.23 21.50 -21.45
N GLU A 208 9.99 21.46 -20.99
CA GLU A 208 8.87 22.23 -21.56
C GLU A 208 9.05 23.75 -21.34
N ARG A 209 8.51 24.53 -22.29
CA ARG A 209 8.53 25.99 -22.29
C ARG A 209 7.14 26.52 -22.71
N PRO A 210 6.43 27.27 -21.85
CA PRO A 210 6.80 27.65 -20.47
C PRO A 210 6.91 26.42 -19.54
N LYS A 211 7.68 26.57 -18.44
CA LYS A 211 7.81 25.48 -17.47
C LYS A 211 6.44 25.14 -16.87
N PRO A 212 6.13 23.85 -16.63
CA PRO A 212 4.86 23.44 -16.05
C PRO A 212 4.67 24.07 -14.67
N ARG A 213 3.52 24.71 -14.48
CA ARG A 213 3.09 25.29 -13.20
C ARG A 213 1.80 24.61 -12.77
N VAL A 214 1.81 24.06 -11.57
CA VAL A 214 0.67 23.37 -10.97
C VAL A 214 0.22 24.16 -9.74
N PRO A 215 -1.04 24.59 -9.64
CA PRO A 215 -1.52 25.37 -8.50
C PRO A 215 -1.39 24.57 -7.19
N ILE A 216 -1.17 25.28 -6.08
CA ILE A 216 -1.22 24.73 -4.73
C ILE A 216 -2.43 25.36 -4.04
N VAL A 217 -3.43 24.53 -3.72
CA VAL A 217 -4.67 24.97 -3.08
C VAL A 217 -4.81 24.39 -1.68
N HIS A 218 -5.70 24.95 -0.87
CA HIS A 218 -6.09 24.32 0.37
C HIS A 218 -6.86 23.02 0.08
N PHE A 219 -6.73 22.01 0.94
CA PHE A 219 -7.34 20.69 0.69
C PHE A 219 -8.86 20.73 0.50
N ARG A 220 -9.56 21.71 1.12
CA ARG A 220 -11.01 21.90 0.98
C ARG A 220 -11.42 22.41 -0.41
N ASP A 221 -10.52 23.10 -1.11
CA ASP A 221 -10.77 23.66 -2.44
C ASP A 221 -10.33 22.70 -3.55
N ALA A 222 -9.65 21.62 -3.17
CA ALA A 222 -9.14 20.62 -4.09
C ALA A 222 -10.24 19.68 -4.58
N ARG A 223 -10.10 19.19 -5.82
CA ARG A 223 -11.08 18.31 -6.44
C ARG A 223 -10.58 16.86 -6.49
N PRO A 224 -11.41 15.86 -6.13
CA PRO A 224 -11.09 14.46 -6.36
C PRO A 224 -11.05 14.16 -7.87
N PRO A 225 -10.40 13.05 -8.28
CA PRO A 225 -9.75 12.06 -7.43
C PRO A 225 -8.39 12.51 -6.87
N PHE A 226 -8.01 11.96 -5.71
CA PHE A 226 -6.74 12.29 -5.04
C PHE A 226 -5.72 11.16 -5.11
N VAL A 227 -4.46 11.51 -5.38
CA VAL A 227 -3.31 10.68 -5.01
C VAL A 227 -2.70 11.27 -3.75
N ILE A 228 -2.84 10.55 -2.64
CA ILE A 228 -2.48 11.01 -1.31
C ILE A 228 -1.05 10.59 -1.00
N CYS A 229 -0.13 11.55 -1.00
CA CYS A 229 1.28 11.35 -0.63
C CYS A 229 1.59 11.78 0.81
N VAL A 230 0.59 11.69 1.70
CA VAL A 230 0.73 11.94 3.13
C VAL A 230 0.79 10.60 3.85
N LYS A 231 1.74 10.45 4.79
CA LYS A 231 1.85 9.23 5.61
C LYS A 231 0.72 9.22 6.64
N LEU A 232 0.09 8.07 6.78
CA LEU A 232 -0.93 7.81 7.80
C LEU A 232 -0.32 7.81 9.21
N ASP A 233 -1.15 8.11 10.21
CA ASP A 233 -0.86 7.98 11.64
C ASP A 233 0.30 8.86 12.19
N LEU A 234 0.83 9.79 11.39
CA LEU A 234 1.90 10.70 11.82
C LEU A 234 1.41 12.01 12.42
N THR A 235 0.16 12.39 12.17
CA THR A 235 -0.39 13.70 12.56
C THR A 235 -1.36 13.61 13.73
N GLY A 236 -1.33 12.52 14.51
CA GLY A 236 -2.25 12.32 15.63
C GLY A 236 -3.73 12.34 15.22
N GLY A 237 -4.06 11.87 14.01
CA GLY A 237 -5.43 11.85 13.47
C GLY A 237 -5.82 13.07 12.63
N ALA A 238 -5.07 14.18 12.65
CA ALA A 238 -5.50 15.40 11.98
C ALA A 238 -5.63 15.24 10.44
N PHE A 239 -4.76 14.48 9.80
CA PHE A 239 -4.87 14.17 8.37
C PHE A 239 -6.11 13.30 8.10
N GLU A 240 -6.32 12.27 8.92
CA GLU A 240 -7.43 11.34 8.83
C GLU A 240 -8.77 12.06 9.01
N ASP A 241 -8.88 12.99 9.96
CA ASP A 241 -10.07 13.83 10.19
C ASP A 241 -10.35 14.73 8.97
N ASN A 242 -9.31 15.35 8.40
CA ASN A 242 -9.43 16.16 7.20
C ASN A 242 -9.92 15.32 6.01
N LEU A 243 -9.36 14.12 5.80
CA LEU A 243 -9.81 13.21 4.75
C LEU A 243 -11.26 12.76 4.97
N GLN A 244 -11.63 12.43 6.22
CA GLN A 244 -12.99 12.06 6.60
C GLN A 244 -13.98 13.19 6.33
N SER A 245 -13.59 14.45 6.61
CA SER A 245 -14.45 15.63 6.38
C SER A 245 -14.87 15.81 4.92
N LEU A 246 -14.09 15.28 3.96
CA LEU A 246 -14.40 15.36 2.53
C LEU A 246 -15.39 14.28 2.05
N ASN A 247 -15.74 13.30 2.90
CA ASN A 247 -16.69 12.21 2.58
C ASN A 247 -16.35 11.43 1.30
N LEU A 248 -15.06 11.20 1.05
CA LEU A 248 -14.56 10.53 -0.16
C LEU A 248 -14.48 9.01 0.02
N ARG A 249 -14.54 8.26 -1.08
CA ARG A 249 -14.40 6.79 -1.08
C ARG A 249 -13.03 6.35 -1.61
N GLU A 250 -12.29 5.59 -0.81
CA GLU A 250 -11.02 4.97 -1.21
C GLU A 250 -11.22 4.06 -2.45
N GLY A 251 -10.29 4.11 -3.40
CA GLY A 251 -10.36 3.32 -4.64
C GLY A 251 -11.19 3.94 -5.76
N ARG A 252 -12.04 4.93 -5.43
CA ARG A 252 -12.83 5.70 -6.40
C ARG A 252 -12.38 7.14 -6.45
N ASP A 253 -12.44 7.81 -5.30
CA ASP A 253 -12.20 9.25 -5.15
C ASP A 253 -10.80 9.54 -4.61
N PHE A 254 -10.10 8.56 -4.04
CA PHE A 254 -8.69 8.71 -3.69
C PHE A 254 -7.94 7.38 -3.61
N LEU A 255 -6.61 7.47 -3.67
CA LEU A 255 -5.67 6.38 -3.43
C LEU A 255 -4.51 6.89 -2.57
N HIS A 256 -3.96 6.03 -1.71
CA HIS A 256 -2.78 6.36 -0.91
C HIS A 256 -1.48 5.97 -1.63
N PHE A 257 -0.57 6.93 -1.79
CA PHE A 257 0.76 6.80 -2.38
C PHE A 257 1.81 7.42 -1.44
N SER A 258 1.99 6.85 -0.25
CA SER A 258 2.94 7.35 0.78
C SER A 258 4.09 6.39 1.01
#